data_AF-A0A934F4B7-F1
#
_entry.id   AF-A0A934F4B7-F1
#
_cell.length_a   1.000
_cell.length_b   1.000
_cell.length_c   1.000
_cell.angle_alpha   90.00
_cell.angle_beta   90.00
_cell.angle_gamma   90.00
#
_symmetry.space_group_name_H-M   'P 1'
#
loop_
_entity.id
_entity.type
_entity.pdbx_description
1 polymer ?
#
loop_
_entity_poly.entity_id
_entity_poly.type
_entity_poly.pdbx_seq_one_letter_code
_entity_poly.pdbx_strand_id
1 'polypeptide(L)'
;MSAHRAPAAPTRPFKGAPVTAADCDEWWIALRREILVREGQAIRQGAGLTIEVQSINTGRFHPLTLPNDATSFATLADRDAILCRLQRG
;
A
#
# COMPACT_ATOMS: atom_id res chain seq x y z
N MET A 1 17.26 32.77 -9.98
CA MET A 1 16.67 31.85 -8.98
C MET A 1 16.20 30.61 -9.72
N SER A 2 17.03 29.57 -9.79
CA SER A 2 16.72 28.34 -10.53
C SER A 2 15.92 27.41 -9.64
N ALA A 3 14.65 27.18 -9.99
CA ALA A 3 13.81 26.20 -9.32
C ALA A 3 14.34 24.78 -9.59
N HIS A 4 14.85 24.12 -8.56
CA HIS A 4 15.22 22.71 -8.61
C HIS A 4 13.93 21.88 -8.62
N ARG A 5 13.44 21.54 -9.81
CA ARG A 5 12.32 20.61 -9.99
C ARG A 5 12.84 19.21 -9.68
N ALA A 6 12.37 18.62 -8.57
CA ALA A 6 12.67 17.23 -8.25
C ALA A 6 12.24 16.32 -9.43
N PRO A 7 13.02 15.27 -9.78
CA PRO A 7 12.64 14.35 -10.84
C PRO A 7 11.36 13.60 -10.43
N ALA A 8 10.38 13.59 -11.33
CA ALA A 8 9.17 12.79 -11.17
C ALA A 8 9.57 11.32 -10.96
N ALA A 9 9.09 10.71 -9.88
CA ALA A 9 9.36 9.30 -9.60
C ALA A 9 8.92 8.44 -10.81
N PRO A 10 9.70 7.43 -11.22
CA PRO A 10 9.32 6.55 -12.31
C PRO A 10 8.06 5.77 -11.91
N THR A 11 6.93 6.13 -12.53
CA THR A 11 5.67 5.38 -12.43
C THR A 11 5.82 4.08 -13.21
N ARG A 12 6.35 3.03 -12.56
CA ARG A 12 6.16 1.67 -13.06
C ARG A 12 4.66 1.45 -13.27
N PRO A 13 4.22 0.85 -14.39
CA PRO A 13 2.82 0.49 -14.53
C PRO A 13 2.47 -0.45 -13.38
N PHE A 14 1.46 -0.07 -12.61
CA PHE A 14 0.89 -0.87 -11.55
C PHE A 14 0.42 -2.19 -12.18
N LYS A 15 0.89 -3.32 -11.64
CA LYS A 15 0.42 -4.64 -12.05
C LYS A 15 -0.96 -4.83 -11.39
N GLY A 16 -1.94 -5.36 -12.12
CA GLY A 16 -3.32 -5.55 -11.64
C GLY A 16 -4.23 -4.32 -11.78
N ALA A 17 -5.52 -4.56 -12.01
CA ALA A 17 -6.53 -3.51 -12.03
C ALA A 17 -6.70 -2.91 -10.61
N PRO A 18 -7.03 -1.62 -10.47
CA PRO A 18 -7.32 -1.05 -9.16
C PRO A 18 -8.42 -1.82 -8.43
N VAL A 19 -8.23 -2.04 -7.14
CA VAL A 19 -9.17 -2.80 -6.30
C VAL A 19 -10.00 -1.88 -5.40
N THR A 20 -11.19 -2.32 -5.02
CA THR A 20 -12.02 -1.67 -4.01
C THR A 20 -11.69 -2.23 -2.62
N ALA A 21 -12.23 -1.61 -1.57
CA ALA A 21 -12.13 -2.19 -0.23
C ALA A 21 -12.83 -3.56 -0.11
N ALA A 22 -13.86 -3.82 -0.93
CA ALA A 22 -14.59 -5.09 -0.92
C ALA A 22 -13.76 -6.27 -1.44
N ASP A 23 -12.78 -6.00 -2.30
CA ASP A 23 -11.85 -7.03 -2.81
C ASP A 23 -10.85 -7.49 -1.74
N CYS A 24 -10.66 -6.71 -0.67
CA CYS A 24 -9.84 -7.05 0.49
C CYS A 24 -10.72 -7.67 1.57
N ASP A 25 -11.01 -8.96 1.45
CA ASP A 25 -11.85 -9.69 2.40
C ASP A 25 -11.19 -9.83 3.80
N GLU A 26 -11.98 -10.30 4.78
CA GLU A 26 -11.50 -10.49 6.16
C GLU A 26 -10.28 -11.42 6.24
N TRP A 27 -10.25 -12.45 5.40
CA TRP A 27 -9.17 -13.43 5.40
C TRP A 27 -7.86 -12.78 4.95
N TRP A 28 -7.87 -12.03 3.85
CA TRP A 28 -6.71 -11.31 3.35
C TRP A 28 -6.23 -10.29 4.36
N ILE A 29 -7.14 -9.56 5.01
CA ILE A 29 -6.80 -8.55 6.02
C ILE A 29 -6.17 -9.20 7.25
N ALA A 30 -6.77 -10.28 7.76
CA ALA A 30 -6.23 -11.02 8.90
C ALA A 30 -4.83 -11.57 8.60
N LEU A 31 -4.65 -12.23 7.45
CA LEU A 31 -3.37 -12.78 7.01
C LEU A 31 -2.32 -11.67 6.83
N ARG A 32 -2.69 -10.58 6.15
CA ARG A 32 -1.76 -9.48 5.90
C ARG A 32 -1.33 -8.82 7.21
N ARG A 33 -2.24 -8.66 8.18
CA ARG A 33 -1.91 -8.16 9.52
C ARG A 33 -0.96 -9.10 10.26
N GLU A 34 -1.20 -10.40 10.24
CA GLU A 34 -0.32 -11.38 10.88
C GLU A 34 1.10 -11.25 10.34
N ILE A 35 1.26 -11.14 9.03
CA ILE A 35 2.57 -10.93 8.38
C ILE A 35 3.20 -9.62 8.85
N LEU A 36 2.47 -8.50 8.81
CA LEU A 36 3.00 -7.19 9.21
C LEU A 36 3.48 -7.19 10.67
N VAL A 37 2.72 -7.82 11.57
CA VAL A 37 3.08 -7.95 12.99
C VAL A 37 4.28 -8.87 13.18
N ARG A 38 4.26 -10.05 12.57
CA ARG A 38 5.33 -11.05 12.69
C ARG A 38 6.66 -10.54 12.14
N GLU A 39 6.61 -9.82 11.04
CA GLU A 39 7.78 -9.27 10.37
C GLU A 39 8.19 -7.88 10.92
N GLY A 40 7.37 -7.26 11.79
CA GLY A 40 7.64 -5.92 12.32
C GLY A 40 7.62 -4.82 11.26
N GLN A 41 6.82 -5.00 10.21
CA GLN A 41 6.73 -4.06 9.09
C GLN A 41 5.78 -2.91 9.39
N ALA A 42 6.27 -1.68 9.27
CA ALA A 42 5.44 -0.50 9.33
C ALA A 42 4.65 -0.32 8.02
N ILE A 43 3.41 0.16 8.13
CA ILE A 43 2.58 0.56 6.99
C ILE A 43 2.21 2.04 7.08
N ARG A 44 2.01 2.67 5.93
CA ARG A 44 1.56 4.05 5.82
C ARG A 44 0.72 4.27 4.57
N GLN A 45 0.06 5.43 4.53
CA GLN A 45 -0.48 5.95 3.28
C GLN A 45 0.65 6.20 2.28
N GLY A 46 0.56 5.57 1.12
CA GLY A 46 1.49 5.77 0.02
C GLY A 46 1.08 6.94 -0.89
N ALA A 47 1.82 7.12 -1.98
CA ALA A 47 1.47 8.10 -2.99
C ALA A 47 0.11 7.77 -3.63
N GLY A 48 -0.81 8.74 -3.69
CA GLY A 48 -2.10 8.59 -4.34
C GLY A 48 -2.94 7.45 -3.75
N LEU A 49 -3.36 6.50 -4.57
CA LEU A 49 -4.30 5.43 -4.20
C LEU A 49 -3.60 4.19 -3.64
N THR A 50 -2.47 4.33 -2.95
CA THR A 50 -1.64 3.18 -2.52
C THR A 50 -1.47 3.13 -1.01
N ILE A 51 -1.27 1.92 -0.47
CA ILE A 51 -0.71 1.72 0.87
C ILE A 51 0.74 1.29 0.66
N GLU A 52 1.65 1.80 1.48
CA GLU A 52 3.06 1.41 1.43
C GLU A 52 3.44 0.62 2.69
N VAL A 53 4.31 -0.37 2.50
CA VAL A 53 4.90 -1.18 3.56
C VAL A 53 6.42 -0.99 3.58
N GLN A 54 7.00 -0.92 4.77
CA GLN A 54 8.44 -0.79 4.95
C GLN A 54 9.13 -2.14 4.70
N SER A 55 10.06 -2.17 3.74
CA SER A 55 10.96 -3.30 3.53
C SER A 55 11.97 -3.39 4.67
N ILE A 56 12.06 -4.56 5.30
CA ILE A 56 13.03 -4.82 6.37
C ILE A 56 14.47 -4.80 5.85
N ASN A 57 14.66 -5.29 4.62
CA ASN A 57 15.99 -5.41 4.03
C ASN A 57 16.58 -4.06 3.61
N THR A 58 15.73 -3.10 3.21
CA THR A 58 16.19 -1.82 2.65
C THR A 58 15.79 -0.60 3.47
N GLY A 59 14.90 -0.77 4.45
CA GLY A 59 14.28 0.31 5.22
C GLY A 59 13.34 1.21 4.40
N ARG A 60 13.19 0.97 3.09
CA ARG A 60 12.40 1.79 2.17
C ARG A 60 10.95 1.34 2.14
N PHE A 61 10.06 2.30 1.92
CA PHE A 61 8.65 2.03 1.70
C PHE A 61 8.38 1.64 0.25
N HIS A 62 7.61 0.58 0.07
CA HIS A 62 7.19 0.08 -1.23
C HIS A 62 5.68 -0.13 -1.25
N PRO A 63 5.02 -0.01 -2.42
CA PRO A 63 3.59 -0.30 -2.53
C PRO A 63 3.28 -1.71 -2.02
N LEU A 64 2.28 -1.80 -1.16
CA LEU A 64 1.73 -3.05 -0.67
C LEU A 64 1.04 -3.77 -1.84
N THR A 65 1.39 -5.03 -2.07
CA THR A 65 0.63 -5.87 -3.00
C THR A 65 -0.76 -6.15 -2.41
N LEU A 66 -1.79 -5.77 -3.13
CA LEU A 66 -3.21 -5.97 -2.83
C LEU A 66 -3.68 -7.29 -3.48
N PRO A 67 -4.91 -7.74 -3.22
CA PRO A 67 -5.51 -8.87 -3.93
C PRO A 67 -5.37 -8.74 -5.46
N ASN A 68 -5.30 -9.88 -6.16
CA ASN A 68 -5.15 -9.94 -7.62
C ASN A 68 -3.88 -9.23 -8.15
N ASP A 69 -2.81 -9.24 -7.36
CA ASP A 69 -1.53 -8.57 -7.63
C ASP A 69 -1.64 -7.05 -7.84
N ALA A 70 -2.77 -6.43 -7.48
CA ALA A 70 -2.97 -5.00 -7.60
C ALA A 70 -2.03 -4.23 -6.66
N THR A 71 -1.77 -2.96 -6.97
CA THR A 71 -0.95 -2.09 -6.11
C THR A 71 -1.62 -0.76 -5.79
N SER A 72 -2.85 -0.56 -6.28
CA SER A 72 -3.63 0.66 -6.09
C SER A 72 -5.10 0.34 -5.83
N PHE A 73 -5.74 1.21 -5.07
CA PHE A 73 -7.17 1.20 -4.86
C PHE A 73 -7.91 1.98 -5.94
N ALA A 74 -9.20 1.72 -6.11
CA ALA A 74 -10.07 2.47 -7.01
C ALA A 74 -10.30 3.91 -6.50
N THR A 75 -10.40 4.09 -5.18
CA THR A 75 -10.63 5.39 -4.55
C THR A 75 -9.79 5.61 -3.30
N LEU A 76 -9.68 6.88 -2.87
CA LEU A 76 -9.01 7.24 -1.60
C LEU A 76 -9.76 6.64 -0.40
N ALA A 77 -11.10 6.60 -0.47
CA ALA A 77 -11.93 6.02 0.58
C ALA A 77 -11.67 4.52 0.75
N ASP A 78 -11.52 3.78 -0.36
CA ASP A 78 -11.17 2.35 -0.33
C ASP A 78 -9.81 2.13 0.33
N ARG A 79 -8.80 2.91 -0.08
CA ARG A 79 -7.46 2.86 0.51
C ARG A 79 -7.50 3.13 2.02
N ASP A 80 -8.20 4.18 2.43
CA ASP A 80 -8.23 4.62 3.83
C ASP A 80 -8.99 3.63 4.72
N ALA A 81 -10.06 3.04 4.20
CA ALA A 81 -10.79 1.96 4.88
C ALA A 81 -9.88 0.77 5.15
N ILE A 82 -9.12 0.30 4.14
CA ILE A 82 -8.21 -0.83 4.31
C ILE A 82 -7.03 -0.47 5.22
N LEU A 83 -6.45 0.73 5.07
CA LEU A 83 -5.37 1.19 5.95
C LEU A 83 -5.80 1.20 7.41
N CYS A 84 -6.99 1.72 7.72
CA CYS A 84 -7.55 1.71 9.07
C CYS A 84 -7.67 0.29 9.64
N ARG A 85 -8.11 -0.66 8.82
CA ARG A 85 -8.32 -2.05 9.23
C ARG A 85 -7.01 -2.81 9.45
N LEU A 86 -5.98 -2.50 8.66
CA LEU A 86 -4.64 -3.05 8.84
C LEU A 86 -3.94 -2.48 10.09
N GLN A 87 -4.22 -1.22 10.47
CA GLN A 87 -3.62 -0.57 11.63
C GLN A 87 -4.28 -0.93 12.97
N ARG A 88 -5.58 -1.25 12.97
CA ARG A 88 -6.34 -1.57 14.19
C ARG A 88 -6.10 -3.02 14.63
N GLY A 89 -4.92 -3.26 15.20
CA GLY A 89 -4.52 -4.47 15.93
C GLY A 89 -5.52 -4.88 17.00
#